data_AF-A0A9X3J211-F1
#
_entry.id   AF-A0A9X3J211-F1
#
_cell.length_a   1.000
_cell.length_b   1.000
_cell.length_c   1.000
_cell.angle_alpha   90.00
_cell.angle_beta   90.00
_cell.angle_gamma   90.00
#
_symmetry.space_group_name_H-M   'P 1'
#
loop_
_entity.id
_entity.type
_entity.pdbx_description
1 polymer ?
#
loop_
_entity_poly.entity_id
_entity_poly.type
_entity_poly.pdbx_seq_one_letter_code
_entity_poly.pdbx_strand_id
1 'polypeptide(L)'
;MHCYVTVGPEWLAILAALQGDSESEAVAQELQDRYVTIYRNALAPFSSLPPRELQRRCVAIIGAAEALGRELFRGRLDEPAAATTLASLIVAWLS
;
A
#
# COMPACT_ATOMS: atom_id res chain seq x y z
N MET A 1 0.47 -6.29 -8.67
CA MET A 1 -0.98 -6.52 -8.48
C MET A 1 -1.34 -8.01 -8.46
N HIS A 2 -0.68 -8.87 -9.25
CA HIS A 2 -0.98 -10.30 -9.26
C HIS A 2 -0.87 -11.00 -7.89
N CYS A 3 0.07 -10.60 -7.00
CA CYS A 3 0.19 -11.18 -5.66
C CYS A 3 -1.04 -10.96 -4.75
N TYR A 4 -1.88 -9.95 -5.02
CA TYR A 4 -3.06 -9.64 -4.20
C TYR A 4 -4.27 -10.50 -4.59
N VAL A 5 -4.33 -10.92 -5.86
CA VAL A 5 -5.43 -11.72 -6.42
C VAL A 5 -5.25 -13.21 -6.12
N THR A 6 -4.01 -13.70 -6.02
CA THR A 6 -3.74 -15.13 -5.75
C THR A 6 -3.95 -15.54 -4.29
N VAL A 7 -3.82 -14.61 -3.34
CA VAL A 7 -3.95 -14.92 -1.90
C VAL A 7 -5.40 -14.79 -1.41
N GLY A 8 -6.24 -14.01 -2.10
CA GLY A 8 -7.67 -13.94 -1.81
C GLY A 8 -7.98 -13.48 -0.37
N PRO A 9 -9.20 -13.78 0.16
CA PRO A 9 -9.65 -13.33 1.49
C PRO A 9 -8.77 -13.83 2.66
N GLU A 10 -7.87 -14.79 2.42
CA GLU A 10 -6.92 -15.27 3.42
C GLU A 10 -5.89 -14.20 3.81
N TRP A 11 -5.57 -13.24 2.93
CA TRP A 11 -4.73 -12.09 3.26
C TRP A 11 -5.36 -11.23 4.36
N LEU A 12 -6.69 -11.04 4.31
CA LEU A 12 -7.43 -10.31 5.35
C LEU A 12 -7.49 -11.11 6.66
N ALA A 13 -7.52 -12.44 6.60
CA ALA A 13 -7.47 -13.31 7.78
C ALA A 13 -6.09 -13.31 8.45
N ILE A 14 -5.00 -13.31 7.67
CA ILE A 14 -3.62 -13.18 8.16
C ILE A 14 -3.43 -11.79 8.80
N LEU A 15 -3.89 -10.73 8.13
CA LEU A 15 -3.88 -9.38 8.70
C LEU A 15 -4.71 -9.30 9.98
N ALA A 16 -5.90 -9.89 10.04
CA ALA A 16 -6.74 -9.89 11.24
C ALA A 16 -6.12 -10.69 12.40
N ALA A 17 -5.48 -11.83 12.12
CA ALA A 17 -4.76 -12.62 13.12
C ALA A 17 -3.54 -11.84 13.67
N LEU A 18 -2.86 -11.05 12.84
CA LEU A 18 -1.77 -10.16 13.25
C LEU A 18 -2.21 -8.95 14.08
N GLN A 19 -3.51 -8.66 14.21
CA GLN A 19 -4.01 -7.53 15.01
C GLN A 19 -4.46 -7.95 16.42
N GLY A 20 -4.40 -9.24 16.76
CA GLY A 20 -4.92 -9.80 18.01
C GLY A 20 -3.93 -9.91 19.18
N ASP A 21 -2.64 -9.63 18.95
CA ASP A 21 -1.58 -9.78 19.95
C ASP A 21 -0.58 -8.62 19.85
N SER A 22 -0.12 -8.06 20.98
CA SER A 22 0.72 -6.85 21.00
C SER A 22 2.09 -7.04 20.34
N GLU A 23 2.58 -8.28 20.26
CA GLU A 23 3.79 -8.63 19.49
C GLU A 23 3.51 -8.59 17.98
N SER A 24 2.28 -8.87 17.55
CA SER A 24 1.87 -8.90 16.16
C SER A 24 1.61 -7.50 15.57
N GLU A 25 1.26 -6.51 16.39
CA GLU A 25 1.16 -5.10 15.98
C GLU A 25 2.54 -4.51 15.66
N ALA A 26 3.57 -4.89 16.41
CA ALA A 26 4.96 -4.50 16.13
C ALA A 26 5.45 -5.10 14.80
N VAL A 27 5.11 -6.36 14.51
CA VAL A 27 5.43 -7.01 13.23
C VAL A 27 4.71 -6.35 12.07
N ALA A 28 3.43 -5.99 12.24
CA ALA A 28 2.66 -5.27 11.23
C ALA A 28 3.27 -3.88 10.94
N GLN A 29 3.70 -3.18 11.99
CA GLN A 29 4.36 -1.88 11.86
C GLN A 29 5.73 -2.00 11.16
N GLU A 30 6.55 -2.99 11.54
CA GLU A 30 7.84 -3.24 10.89
C GLU A 30 7.68 -3.57 9.40
N LEU A 31 6.68 -4.38 9.07
CA LEU A 31 6.36 -4.71 7.68
C LEU A 31 5.94 -3.46 6.89
N GLN A 32 5.09 -2.61 7.48
CA GLN A 32 4.67 -1.36 6.87
C GLN A 32 5.85 -0.42 6.64
N ASP A 33 6.73 -0.24 7.62
CA ASP A 33 7.94 0.60 7.51
C ASP A 33 8.88 0.09 6.41
N ARG A 34 8.98 -1.23 6.26
CA ARG A 34 9.75 -1.86 5.19
C ARG A 34 9.12 -1.62 3.81
N TYR A 35 7.79 -1.71 3.68
CA TYR A 35 7.10 -1.36 2.43
C TYR A 35 7.29 0.12 2.07
N VAL A 36 7.16 1.02 3.05
CA VAL A 36 7.42 2.46 2.85
C VAL A 36 8.85 2.70 2.36
N THR A 37 9.83 2.00 2.93
CA THR A 37 11.23 2.09 2.50
C THR A 37 11.42 1.62 1.06
N ILE A 38 10.80 0.50 0.66
CA ILE A 38 10.84 0.00 -0.72
C ILE A 38 10.24 1.02 -1.69
N TYR A 39 9.04 1.54 -1.38
CA TYR A 39 8.37 2.55 -2.21
C TYR A 39 9.21 3.81 -2.34
N ARG A 40 9.73 4.33 -1.22
CA ARG A 40 10.58 5.52 -1.23
C ARG A 40 11.81 5.33 -2.10
N ASN A 41 12.50 4.20 -1.98
CA ASN A 41 13.71 3.93 -2.76
C ASN A 41 13.40 3.76 -4.26
N ALA A 42 12.26 3.15 -4.60
CA ALA A 42 11.82 3.00 -5.98
C ALA A 42 11.38 4.33 -6.61
N LEU A 43 10.77 5.21 -5.82
CA LEU A 43 10.17 6.46 -6.30
C LEU A 43 11.12 7.66 -6.21
N ALA A 44 12.17 7.60 -5.38
CA ALA A 44 13.14 8.67 -5.21
C ALA A 44 13.79 9.17 -6.52
N PRO A 45 14.16 8.31 -7.49
CA PRO A 45 14.74 8.78 -8.75
C PRO A 45 13.77 9.61 -9.61
N PHE A 46 12.46 9.51 -9.35
CA PHE A 46 11.40 10.14 -10.12
C PHE A 46 10.74 11.31 -9.40
N SER A 47 11.26 11.70 -8.23
CA SER A 47 10.69 12.76 -7.40
C SER A 47 11.70 13.87 -7.11
N SER A 48 11.24 15.12 -7.18
CA SER A 48 11.98 16.31 -6.75
C SER A 48 11.76 16.64 -5.27
N LEU A 49 10.99 15.83 -4.54
CA LEU A 49 10.58 16.13 -3.18
C LEU A 49 11.70 15.88 -2.17
N PRO A 50 11.73 16.62 -1.04
CA PRO A 50 12.59 16.30 0.08
C PRO A 50 12.32 14.87 0.61
N PRO A 51 13.33 14.11 1.07
CA PRO A 51 13.17 12.72 1.49
C PRO A 51 12.07 12.47 2.54
N ARG A 52 11.91 13.40 3.50
CA ARG A 52 10.86 13.33 4.53
C ARG A 52 9.46 13.55 3.97
N GLU A 53 9.34 14.34 2.91
CA GLU A 53 8.07 14.55 2.23
C GLU A 53 7.71 13.33 1.38
N LEU A 54 8.67 12.81 0.62
CA LEU A 54 8.51 11.58 -0.15
C LEU A 54 8.10 10.41 0.75
N GLN A 55 8.70 10.27 1.94
CA GLN A 55 8.34 9.23 2.90
C GLN A 55 6.87 9.33 3.36
N ARG A 56 6.40 10.53 3.72
CA ARG A 56 4.99 10.74 4.12
C ARG A 56 4.02 10.42 2.97
N ARG A 57 4.37 10.80 1.74
CA ARG A 57 3.56 10.46 0.56
C ARG A 57 3.56 8.95 0.26
N CYS A 58 4.67 8.25 0.46
CA CYS A 58 4.72 6.78 0.33
C CYS A 58 3.79 6.08 1.33
N VAL A 59 3.75 6.53 2.58
CA VAL A 59 2.78 6.03 3.58
C VAL A 59 1.35 6.21 3.09
N ALA A 60 1.01 7.41 2.59
CA ALA A 60 -0.32 7.70 2.08
C ALA A 60 -0.69 6.87 0.83
N ILE A 61 0.27 6.64 -0.08
CA ILE A 61 0.08 5.79 -1.28
C ILE A 61 -0.25 4.35 -0.88
N ILE A 62 0.45 3.80 0.10
CA ILE A 62 0.20 2.43 0.59
C ILE A 62 -1.20 2.34 1.19
N GLY A 63 -1.61 3.30 2.02
CA GLY A 63 -2.98 3.35 2.56
C GLY A 63 -4.04 3.48 1.47
N ALA A 64 -3.78 4.25 0.41
CA ALA A 64 -4.68 4.34 -0.74
C ALA A 64 -4.79 3.01 -1.50
N ALA A 65 -3.67 2.30 -1.70
CA ALA A 65 -3.66 0.98 -2.32
C ALA A 65 -4.49 -0.04 -1.52
N GLU A 66 -4.37 -0.04 -0.20
CA GLU A 66 -5.18 -0.90 0.68
C GLU A 66 -6.67 -0.55 0.61
N ALA A 67 -7.01 0.74 0.56
CA ALA A 67 -8.40 1.18 0.42
C ALA A 67 -9.02 0.73 -0.91
N LEU A 68 -8.28 0.88 -2.02
CA LEU A 68 -8.70 0.40 -3.33
C LEU A 68 -8.82 -1.13 -3.36
N GLY A 69 -7.89 -1.85 -2.72
CA GLY A 69 -7.95 -3.30 -2.53
C GLY A 69 -9.23 -3.76 -1.82
N ARG A 70 -9.69 -3.02 -0.80
CA ARG A 70 -10.97 -3.31 -0.13
C ARG A 70 -12.18 -3.13 -1.05
N GLU A 71 -12.18 -2.11 -1.91
CA GLU A 71 -13.27 -1.90 -2.87
C GLU A 71 -13.28 -2.93 -4.00
N LEU A 72 -12.09 -3.39 -4.44
CA LEU A 72 -11.94 -4.55 -5.33
C LEU A 72 -12.57 -5.81 -4.74
N PHE A 73 -12.25 -6.14 -3.48
CA PHE A 73 -12.81 -7.30 -2.80
C PHE A 73 -14.32 -7.22 -2.61
N ARG A 74 -14.87 -6.01 -2.47
CA ARG A 74 -16.33 -5.78 -2.40
C ARG A 74 -17.02 -5.82 -3.75
N GLY A 75 -16.27 -6.03 -4.85
CA GLY A 75 -16.80 -6.03 -6.22
C GLY A 75 -17.32 -4.67 -6.69
N ARG A 76 -16.90 -3.58 -6.02
CA ARG A 76 -17.34 -2.21 -6.32
C ARG A 76 -16.41 -1.47 -7.29
N LEU A 77 -15.26 -2.06 -7.54
CA LEU A 77 -14.23 -1.56 -8.43
C LEU A 77 -13.66 -2.77 -9.18
N ASP A 78 -13.26 -2.59 -10.44
CA ASP A 78 -12.52 -3.59 -11.18
C ASP A 78 -11.00 -3.36 -11.06
N GLU A 79 -10.22 -4.42 -11.27
CA GLU A 79 -8.75 -4.37 -11.14
C GLU A 79 -8.11 -3.29 -12.03
N PRO A 80 -8.51 -3.11 -13.30
CA PRO A 80 -7.98 -2.05 -14.15
C PRO A 80 -8.25 -0.64 -13.61
N ALA A 81 -9.45 -0.35 -13.11
CA ALA A 81 -9.78 0.96 -12.57
C ALA A 81 -9.03 1.23 -11.26
N ALA A 82 -8.88 0.24 -10.39
CA ALA A 82 -8.08 0.36 -9.17
C ALA A 82 -6.61 0.64 -9.48
N ALA A 83 -6.01 -0.10 -10.42
CA ALA A 83 -4.63 0.10 -10.84
C ALA A 83 -4.43 1.48 -11.48
N THR A 84 -5.34 1.91 -12.35
CA THR A 84 -5.30 3.23 -13.01
C THR A 84 -5.41 4.36 -11.99
N THR A 85 -6.33 4.23 -11.03
CA THR A 85 -6.52 5.21 -9.96
C THR A 85 -5.26 5.34 -9.11
N LEU A 86 -4.70 4.21 -8.65
CA LEU A 86 -3.48 4.22 -7.86
C LEU A 86 -2.28 4.79 -8.62
N ALA A 87 -2.11 4.43 -9.89
CA ALA A 87 -1.04 4.97 -10.74
C ALA A 87 -1.15 6.50 -10.88
N SER A 88 -2.35 7.02 -11.09
CA SER A 88 -2.59 8.48 -11.17
C SER A 88 -2.22 9.20 -9.87
N LEU A 89 -2.57 8.63 -8.71
CA LEU A 89 -2.20 9.16 -7.40
C LEU A 89 -0.68 9.19 -7.20
N ILE A 90 0.00 8.10 -7.54
CA ILE A 90 1.46 8.02 -7.44
C ILE A 90 2.08 9.12 -8.29
N VAL A 91 1.74 9.22 -9.58
CA VAL A 91 2.34 10.20 -10.49
C VAL A 91 2.08 11.64 -10.02
N ALA A 92 0.86 11.97 -9.62
CA ALA A 92 0.50 13.31 -9.14
C ALA A 92 1.26 13.70 -7.85
N TRP A 93 1.61 12.72 -7.02
CA TRP A 93 2.25 12.94 -5.73
C TRP A 93 3.78 12.85 -5.76
N LEU A 94 4.41 12.66 -6.91
CA LEU A 94 5.88 12.69 -7.02
C LEU A 94 6.48 14.06 -7.31
N SER A 95 5.63 15.03 -7.69
CA SER A 95 5.99 16.42 -7.94
C SER A 95 5.74 17.35 -6.76
#